data_AF-A0A8T6N8J0-F1
#
_entry.id   AF-A0A8T6N8J0-F1
#
_cell.length_a   1.000
_cell.length_b   1.000
_cell.length_c   1.000
_cell.angle_alpha   90.00
_cell.angle_beta   90.00
_cell.angle_gamma   90.00
#
_symmetry.space_group_name_H-M   'P 1'
#
loop_
_entity.id
_entity.type
_entity.pdbx_description
1 polymer ?
#
loop_
_entity_poly.entity_id
_entity_poly.type
_entity_poly.pdbx_seq_one_letter_code
_entity_poly.pdbx_strand_id
1 'polypeptide(L)' 'IVIGMERDQQHENEDVRNTTTVRVLKNRYTGETGPACWLAYDRSTGRLSEVANPHIGDDF' A
#
# COMPACT_ATOMS: atom_id res chain seq x y z
N ILE A 1 -17.55 4.39 0.88
CA ILE A 1 -16.10 4.59 1.07
C ILE A 1 -15.47 4.63 -0.31
N VAL A 2 -14.48 5.48 -0.54
CA VAL A 2 -13.67 5.51 -1.78
C VAL A 2 -12.25 5.12 -1.39
N ILE A 3 -11.71 4.13 -2.09
CA ILE A 3 -10.40 3.53 -1.85
C ILE A 3 -9.57 3.70 -3.12
N GLY A 4 -8.35 4.20 -2.96
CA GLY A 4 -7.32 4.25 -4.00
C GLY A 4 -6.24 3.20 -3.71
N MET A 5 -5.64 2.68 -4.77
CA MET A 5 -4.51 1.75 -4.69
C MET A 5 -3.38 2.29 -5.58
N GLU A 6 -2.19 2.43 -5.01
CA GLU A 6 -1.01 2.95 -5.70
C GLU A 6 0.18 2.02 -5.46
N ARG A 7 1.04 1.84 -6.47
CA ARG A 7 2.28 1.06 -6.36
C ARG A 7 3.37 1.65 -7.23
N ASP A 8 4.60 1.63 -6.74
CA ASP A 8 5.77 2.04 -7.52
C ASP A 8 6.38 0.82 -8.23
N GLN A 9 6.09 0.68 -9.53
CA GLN A 9 6.57 -0.46 -10.31
C GLN A 9 8.05 -0.36 -10.72
N GLN A 10 8.71 0.78 -10.51
CA GLN A 10 10.08 1.04 -10.91
C GLN A 10 11.05 1.12 -9.73
N HIS A 11 10.56 0.91 -8.51
CA HIS A 11 11.38 0.93 -7.31
C HIS A 11 12.50 -0.13 -7.37
N GLU A 12 13.71 0.26 -6.93
CA GLU A 12 14.90 -0.62 -6.95
C GLU A 12 14.74 -1.80 -5.99
N ASN A 13 14.20 -1.53 -4.80
CA ASN A 13 13.84 -2.58 -3.84
C ASN A 13 12.59 -3.33 -4.30
N GLU A 14 12.73 -4.64 -4.50
CA GLU A 14 11.66 -5.54 -4.95
C GLU A 14 10.50 -5.64 -3.96
N ASP A 15 10.75 -5.49 -2.66
CA ASP A 15 9.72 -5.53 -1.62
C ASP A 15 8.78 -4.33 -1.76
N VAL A 16 9.34 -3.13 -1.93
CA VAL A 16 8.57 -1.90 -2.17
C VAL A 16 7.88 -1.97 -3.52
N ARG A 17 8.57 -2.48 -4.54
CA ARG A 17 8.06 -2.58 -5.92
C ARG A 17 6.81 -3.44 -6.05
N ASN A 18 6.78 -4.56 -5.30
CA ASN A 18 5.65 -5.47 -5.29
C ASN A 18 4.61 -5.11 -4.21
N THR A 19 4.81 -4.02 -3.46
CA THR A 19 3.85 -3.57 -2.45
C THR A 19 2.93 -2.48 -3.00
N THR A 20 1.63 -2.65 -2.74
CA THR A 20 0.58 -1.70 -3.09
C THR A 20 0.11 -0.98 -1.83
N THR A 21 0.16 0.34 -1.83
CA THR A 21 -0.37 1.19 -0.78
C THR A 21 -1.87 1.37 -0.99
N VAL A 22 -2.66 1.02 0.02
CA VAL A 22 -4.11 1.22 0.04
C VAL A 22 -4.40 2.52 0.79
N ARG A 23 -5.12 3.43 0.13
CA ARG A 23 -5.45 4.75 0.66
C ARG A 23 -6.96 4.96 0.68
N VAL A 24 -7.48 5.45 1.80
CA VAL A 24 -8.87 5.92 1.86
C VAL A 24 -8.90 7.33 1.30
N LEU A 25 -9.51 7.48 0.13
CA LEU A 25 -9.70 8.78 -0.54
C LEU A 25 -10.91 9.52 0.01
N LYS A 26 -11.95 8.78 0.44
CA LYS A 26 -13.16 9.37 1.02
C LYS A 26 -13.88 8.40 1.95
N ASN A 27 -14.11 8.83 3.17
CA ASN A 27 -15.00 8.17 4.11
C ASN A 27 -16.11 9.14 4.55
N ARG A 28 -17.37 8.88 4.19
CA ARG A 28 -18.51 9.73 4.59
C ARG A 28 -18.98 9.45 6.02
N TYR A 29 -18.67 8.27 6.56
CA TYR A 29 -19.15 7.86 7.88
C TYR A 29 -18.28 8.45 8.99
N THR A 30 -16.96 8.20 8.97
CA THR A 30 -16.03 8.72 9.99
C THR A 30 -15.29 9.98 9.58
N GLY A 31 -15.19 10.27 8.28
CA GLY A 31 -14.36 11.38 7.76
C GLY A 31 -12.88 11.04 7.62
N GLU A 32 -12.43 9.87 8.10
CA GLU A 32 -11.01 9.48 8.05
C GLU A 32 -10.54 9.20 6.61
N THR A 33 -9.39 9.75 6.26
CA THR A 33 -8.72 9.62 4.97
C THR A 33 -7.22 9.47 5.18
N GLY A 34 -6.51 8.92 4.20
CA GLY A 34 -5.06 8.69 4.30
C GLY A 34 -4.65 7.24 4.03
N PRO A 35 -3.35 6.93 4.21
CA PRO A 35 -2.84 5.58 4.03
C PRO A 35 -3.47 4.65 5.08
N ALA A 36 -3.98 3.51 4.64
CA ALA A 36 -4.67 2.54 5.49
C ALA A 36 -3.79 1.32 5.76
N CYS A 37 -3.31 0.68 4.69
CA CYS A 37 -2.45 -0.50 4.81
C CYS A 37 -1.58 -0.68 3.56
N TRP A 38 -0.64 -1.62 3.65
CA TRP A 38 0.28 -1.99 2.57
C TRP A 38 0.09 -3.47 2.27
N LEU A 39 -0.02 -3.78 0.98
CA LEU A 39 -0.30 -5.12 0.49
C LEU A 39 0.83 -5.59 -0.43
N ALA A 40 1.60 -6.59 0.01
CA ALA A 40 2.63 -7.21 -0.81
C ALA A 40 2.01 -8.24 -1.75
N TYR A 41 2.39 -8.17 -3.02
CA TYR A 41 1.99 -9.13 -4.03
C TYR A 41 2.95 -10.32 -4.10
N ASP A 42 2.42 -11.52 -3.81
CA ASP A 42 3.14 -12.77 -3.98
C ASP A 42 2.90 -13.32 -5.40
N ARG A 43 3.97 -13.35 -6.20
CA ARG A 43 3.94 -13.85 -7.59
C ARG A 43 3.70 -15.34 -7.69
N SER A 44 4.03 -16.12 -6.67
CA SER A 44 3.89 -17.57 -6.68
C SER A 44 2.44 -18.00 -6.44
N THR A 45 1.73 -17.30 -5.56
CA THR A 45 0.34 -17.60 -5.20
C THR A 45 -0.68 -16.68 -5.88
N GLY A 46 -0.23 -15.55 -6.44
CA GLY A 46 -1.09 -14.51 -7.03
C GLY A 46 -1.92 -13.74 -6.01
N ARG A 47 -1.58 -13.83 -4.71
CA ARG A 47 -2.33 -13.22 -3.62
C ARG A 47 -1.65 -11.98 -3.07
N LEU A 48 -2.45 -11.15 -2.41
CA LEU A 48 -2.00 -9.99 -1.64
C LEU A 48 -1.99 -10.35 -0.15
N SER A 49 -0.87 -10.10 0.52
CA SER A 49 -0.74 -10.21 1.97
C SER A 49 -0.51 -8.85 2.60
N GLU A 50 -1.11 -8.61 3.76
CA GLU A 50 -0.85 -7.40 4.53
C GLU A 50 0.56 -7.43 5.11
N VAL A 51 1.30 -6.33 4.92
CA VAL A 51 2.68 -6.17 5.39
C VAL A 51 2.85 -4.85 6.13
N ALA A 52 3.94 -4.75 6.90
CA ALA A 52 4.33 -3.49 7.51
C ALA A 52 4.64 -2.44 6.45
N ASN A 53 4.58 -1.15 6.83
CA ASN A 53 4.90 -0.05 5.94
C ASN A 53 6.33 -0.21 5.39
N PRO A 54 6.50 -0.39 4.06
CA PRO A 54 7.82 -0.55 3.46
C PRO A 54 8.66 0.73 3.47
N HIS A 55 8.04 1.89 3.71
CA HIS A 55 8.68 3.22 3.71
C HIS A 55 9.14 3.65 5.12
N ILE A 56 9.16 2.73 6.10
CA ILE A 56 9.70 3.04 7.43
C ILE A 56 11.20 3.30 7.31
N GLY A 57 11.60 4.57 7.38
CA GLY A 57 12.99 5.00 7.33
C GLY A 57 13.31 6.04 6.25
N ASP A 58 12.40 6.30 5.32
CA ASP A 58 12.59 7.29 4.24
C ASP A 58 12.34 8.75 4.69
N ASP A 59 12.01 8.96 5.97
CA ASP A 59 11.69 10.28 6.58
C ASP A 59 12.93 10.99 7.17
N PHE A 60 14.10 10.95 6.51
CA PHE A 60 15.26 11.81 6.83
C PHE A 60 15.98 12.35 5.58
#